data_AF-A0A6I4ZGU6-F1
#
_entry.id   AF-A0A6I4ZGU6-F1
#
_cell.length_a   1.000
_cell.length_b   1.000
_cell.length_c   1.000
_cell.angle_alpha   90.00
_cell.angle_beta   90.00
_cell.angle_gamma   90.00
#
_symmetry.space_group_name_H-M   'P 1'
#
loop_
_entity.id
_entity.type
_entity.pdbx_description
1 polymer ?
#
loop_
_entity_poly.entity_id
_entity_poly.type
_entity_poly.pdbx_seq_one_letter_code
_entity_poly.pdbx_strand_id
1 'polypeptide(L)' 'MQRALHVRTTVLPGGKIEIVDRELPVGESVDVVVSQSAVSSRRPIMEILNSGPERRLFRTAEEVRAYLAEERASWDR' A
#
# COMPACT_ATOMS: atom_id res chain seq x y z
N MET A 1 3.37 -29.80 8.87
CA MET A 1 3.22 -28.44 8.30
C MET A 1 3.15 -27.45 9.46
N GLN A 2 3.98 -26.41 9.47
CA GLN A 2 3.88 -25.33 10.46
C GLN A 2 2.70 -24.44 10.09
N ARG A 3 1.75 -24.27 11.01
CA ARG A 3 0.60 -23.37 10.83
C ARG A 3 1.00 -21.98 11.32
N ALA A 4 0.79 -20.96 10.49
CA ALA A 4 1.00 -19.57 10.85
C ALA A 4 -0.36 -18.85 10.95
N LEU A 5 -0.67 -18.29 12.12
CA LEU A 5 -1.86 -17.49 12.36
C LEU A 5 -1.53 -16.00 12.12
N HIS A 6 -2.18 -15.37 11.14
CA HIS A 6 -2.04 -13.94 10.88
C HIS A 6 -3.29 -13.19 11.35
N VAL A 7 -3.20 -12.51 12.50
CA VAL A 7 -4.32 -11.75 13.08
C VAL A 7 -3.97 -10.28 13.17
N ARG A 8 -4.85 -9.44 12.63
CA ARG A 8 -4.79 -7.99 12.85
C ARG A 8 -5.56 -7.67 14.12
N THR A 9 -4.90 -7.01 15.06
CA THR A 9 -5.49 -6.60 16.34
C THR A 9 -5.01 -5.19 16.71
N THR A 10 -5.64 -4.59 17.71
CA THR A 10 -5.31 -3.27 18.25
C THR A 10 -4.72 -3.40 19.64
N VAL A 11 -3.78 -2.52 19.96
CA VAL A 11 -3.18 -2.45 21.31
C VAL A 11 -4.21 -1.87 22.28
N LEU A 12 -4.50 -2.61 23.35
CA LEU A 12 -5.36 -2.22 24.45
C LEU A 12 -4.61 -1.33 25.47
N PRO A 13 -5.31 -0.65 26.40
CA PRO A 13 -4.68 0.13 27.46
C PRO A 13 -3.59 -0.66 28.20
N GLY A 14 -2.50 0.02 28.55
CA GLY A 14 -1.34 -0.61 29.18
C GLY A 14 -0.46 -1.42 28.22
N GLY A 15 -0.66 -1.31 26.90
CA GLY A 15 0.17 -2.01 25.92
C GLY A 15 -0.21 -3.49 25.73
N LYS A 16 -1.37 -3.91 26.24
CA LYS A 16 -1.84 -5.30 26.16
C LYS A 16 -2.31 -5.64 24.75
N ILE A 17 -1.99 -6.85 24.28
CA ILE A 17 -2.54 -7.44 23.07
C ILE A 17 -3.28 -8.73 23.47
N GLU A 18 -4.47 -8.96 22.90
CA GLU A 18 -5.26 -10.17 23.14
C GLU A 18 -5.51 -10.89 21.81
N ILE A 19 -5.18 -12.19 21.77
CA ILE A 19 -5.33 -13.07 20.62
C ILE A 19 -6.07 -14.31 21.10
N VAL A 20 -7.15 -14.68 20.41
CA VAL A 20 -7.94 -15.88 20.72
C VAL A 20 -7.85 -16.83 19.54
N ASP A 21 -7.20 -17.97 19.73
CA ASP A 21 -7.22 -19.10 18.79
C ASP A 21 -7.84 -20.31 19.50
N ARG A 22 -8.94 -20.82 18.94
CA ARG A 22 -9.69 -21.97 19.51
C ARG A 22 -9.05 -23.31 19.21
N GLU A 23 -8.07 -23.34 18.31
CA GLU A 23 -7.36 -24.56 17.92
C GLU A 23 -6.08 -24.78 18.72
N LEU A 24 -5.65 -23.79 19.52
CA LEU A 24 -4.52 -23.94 20.44
C LEU A 24 -4.99 -24.61 21.75
N PRO A 25 -4.50 -25.81 22.08
CA PRO A 25 -4.81 -26.45 23.34
C PRO A 25 -4.10 -25.77 24.51
N VAL A 26 -4.72 -25.88 25.69
CA VAL A 26 -4.18 -25.33 26.93
C VAL A 26 -2.84 -25.98 27.28
N GLY A 27 -1.83 -25.17 27.57
CA GLY A 27 -0.50 -25.61 27.99
C GLY A 27 0.50 -25.82 26.84
N GLU A 28 0.09 -25.63 25.58
CA GLU A 28 1.00 -25.65 24.44
C GLU A 28 1.88 -24.40 24.41
N SER A 29 3.18 -24.59 24.14
CA SER A 29 4.12 -23.49 23.97
C SER A 29 4.00 -22.93 22.56
N VAL A 30 3.85 -21.61 22.44
CA VAL A 30 3.71 -20.92 21.14
C VAL A 30 4.67 -19.75 21.04
N ASP A 31 5.18 -19.50 19.84
CA ASP A 31 5.97 -18.33 19.53
C ASP A 31 5.08 -17.22 18.96
N VAL A 32 5.22 -16.00 19.51
CA VAL A 32 4.45 -14.82 19.06
C VAL A 32 5.40 -13.79 18.47
N VAL A 33 5.20 -13.45 17.20
CA VAL A 33 5.95 -12.39 16.51
C VAL A 33 5.05 -11.18 16.33
N VAL A 34 5.36 -10.09 17.02
CA VAL A 34 4.63 -8.83 16.90
C VAL A 34 5.42 -7.89 15.99
N SER A 35 4.77 -7.41 14.93
CA SER A 35 5.31 -6.35 14.08
C SER A 35 4.40 -5.13 14.16
N GLN A 36 4.98 -3.95 14.14
CA GLN A 36 4.19 -2.74 13.94
C GLN A 36 3.55 -2.85 12.56
N SER A 37 2.22 -2.71 12.49
CA SER A 37 1.56 -2.54 11.20
C SER A 37 2.19 -1.30 10.60
N ALA A 38 2.93 -1.46 9.50
CA ALA A 38 3.29 -0.32 8.68
C ALA A 38 1.98 0.42 8.45
N VAL A 39 1.93 1.68 8.86
CA VAL A 39 0.86 2.56 8.42
C VAL A 39 1.07 2.57 6.92
N SER A 40 0.33 1.73 6.18
CA SER A 40 0.29 1.90 4.74
C SER A 40 -0.29 3.29 4.63
N SER A 41 0.54 4.26 4.25
CA SER A 41 0.06 5.52 3.74
C SER A 41 -0.58 5.17 2.39
N ARG A 42 -1.73 4.48 2.46
CA ARG A 42 -2.67 4.33 1.37
C ARG A 42 -3.23 5.72 1.16
N ARG A 43 -2.40 6.53 0.51
CA ARG A 43 -2.82 7.80 -0.03
C ARG A 43 -3.72 7.47 -1.21
N PRO A 44 -4.90 8.10 -1.32
CA PRO A 44 -5.68 8.00 -2.53
C PRO A 44 -4.78 8.33 -3.73
N ILE A 45 -4.89 7.55 -4.79
CA ILE A 45 -4.04 7.68 -5.98
C ILE A 45 -4.04 9.12 -6.52
N MET A 46 -5.16 9.83 -6.38
CA MET A 46 -5.31 11.24 -6.74
C MET A 46 -4.41 12.17 -5.91
N GLU A 47 -4.23 11.92 -4.62
CA GLU A 47 -3.33 12.70 -3.77
C GLU A 47 -1.87 12.46 -4.17
N ILE A 48 -1.51 11.22 -4.48
CA ILE A 48 -0.16 10.90 -4.97
C ILE A 48 0.10 11.64 -6.29
N LEU A 49 -0.87 11.62 -7.20
CA LEU A 49 -0.77 12.33 -8.46
C LEU A 49 -0.64 13.85 -8.23
N ASN A 50 -1.49 14.44 -7.40
CA ASN A 50 -1.45 15.88 -7.13
C ASN A 50 -0.20 16.33 -6.35
N SER A 51 0.39 15.44 -5.54
CA SER A 51 1.65 15.68 -4.80
C SER A 51 2.92 15.43 -5.63
N GLY A 52 2.79 14.96 -6.87
CA GLY A 52 3.91 14.75 -7.77
C GLY A 52 4.64 16.06 -8.10
N PRO A 53 5.89 15.99 -8.57
CA PRO A 53 6.66 17.18 -8.91
C PRO A 53 5.87 18.08 -9.86
N GLU A 54 5.89 19.40 -9.64
CA GLU A 54 5.22 20.41 -10.49
C GLU A 54 5.63 20.31 -11.98
N ARG A 55 6.72 19.59 -12.26
CA ARG A 55 7.32 19.34 -13.56
C ARG A 55 6.77 18.09 -14.25
N ARG A 56 5.45 17.88 -14.23
CA ARG A 56 4.85 16.94 -15.19
C ARG A 56 5.02 17.54 -16.58
N LEU A 57 5.58 16.76 -17.51
CA LEU A 57 5.74 17.20 -18.90
C LEU A 57 4.38 17.51 -19.54
N PHE A 58 3.34 16.76 -19.16
CA PHE A 58 1.97 16.96 -19.62
C PHE A 58 1.01 16.88 -18.42
N ARG A 59 0.03 17.77 -18.39
CA ARG A 59 -1.02 17.83 -17.37
C ARG A 59 -2.27 17.07 -17.76
N THR A 60 -2.51 16.92 -19.07
CA THR A 60 -3.72 16.30 -19.62
C THR A 60 -3.38 15.26 -20.69
N ALA A 61 -4.33 14.36 -20.95
CA ALA A 61 -4.18 13.37 -22.02
C ALA A 61 -4.25 14.04 -23.41
N GLU A 62 -4.94 15.16 -23.52
CA GLU A 62 -5.06 15.98 -24.72
C GLU A 62 -3.72 16.57 -25.13
N GLU A 63 -2.94 17.10 -24.17
CA GLU A 63 -1.58 17.59 -24.42
C GLU A 63 -0.66 16.49 -24.95
N VAL A 64 -0.73 15.29 -24.35
CA VAL A 64 0.02 14.12 -24.84
C VAL A 64 -0.38 13.77 -26.26
N ARG A 65 -1.69 13.75 -26.54
CA ARG A 65 -2.22 13.46 -27.89
C ARG A 65 -1.73 14.47 -28.93
N ALA A 66 -1.75 15.76 -28.60
CA ALA A 66 -1.29 16.82 -29.49
C ALA A 66 0.21 16.69 -29.78
N TYR A 67 1.02 16.49 -28.74
CA TYR A 67 2.46 16.28 -28.88
C TYR A 67 2.80 15.08 -29.78
N LEU A 68 2.16 13.93 -29.55
CA LEU A 68 2.40 12.72 -30.36
C LEU A 68 1.98 12.90 -31.83
N ALA A 69 0.92 13.67 -32.10
CA ALA A 69 0.49 13.96 -33.46
C ALA A 69 1.49 14.87 -34.20
N GLU A 70 2.03 15.88 -33.52
CA GLU A 70 3.07 16.76 -34.04
C GLU A 70 4.36 15.99 -34.36
N GLU A 71 4.84 15.18 -33.41
CA GLU A 71 6.03 14.35 -33.60
C GLU A 71 5.88 13.43 -34.81
N ARG A 72 4.74 12.74 -34.94
CA ARG A 72 4.47 11.86 -36.08
C ARG A 72 4.47 12.63 -37.41
N ALA A 73 3.81 13.78 -37.47
CA ALA A 73 3.76 14.60 -38.67
C ALA A 73 5.14 15.15 -39.09
N SER A 74 6.09 15.27 -38.14
CA SER A 74 7.46 15.67 -38.44
C SER A 74 8.30 14.57 -39.08
N TRP A 75 7.91 13.30 -38.93
CA TRP A 75 8.63 12.14 -39.50
C TRP A 75 8.12 11.77 -40.91
N ASP A 76 6.89 12.16 -41.23
CA ASP A 76 6.28 11.95 -42.55
C ASP A 76 6.67 13.07 -43.57
N ARG A 77 7.63 13.94 -43.21
CA ARG A 77 8.20 15.02 -44.03
C ARG A 77 9.60 14.68 -44.51
#